data_AF-A0A832Z0S5-F1
#
_entry.id   AF-A0A832Z0S5-F1
#
_cell.length_a   1.000
_cell.length_b   1.000
_cell.length_c   1.000
_cell.angle_alpha   90.00
_cell.angle_beta   90.00
_cell.angle_gamma   90.00
#
_symmetry.space_group_name_H-M   'P 1'
#
loop_
_entity.id
_entity.type
_entity.pdbx_description
1 polymer ?
#
loop_
_entity_poly.entity_id
_entity_poly.type
_entity_poly.pdbx_seq_one_letter_code
_entity_poly.pdbx_strand_id
1 'polypeptide(L)'
;MSTSTVTTHNVSNVSGIEVLESAFRVVARELIELAPKVLITVLLIALMIVLSIVLMRLVRRILQMLRVDEMLKPFIEKYQIPFTLSSVVLALLALGLALLTLYVVTLSLFPQYITVINTAVNIVSRLASVVFMILFVFISIFVVFDRLRIERGLRGFMFLLAFLIALVLIVDITTLSPELKRSLAWGLSLGIGLSIGVFTAWYFFGEAILRRQSGGR
;
A
#
# COMPACT_ATOMS: atom_id res chain seq x y z
N MET A 1 73.25 35.82 -3.57
CA MET A 1 72.81 37.20 -3.25
C MET A 1 72.05 37.68 -4.47
N SER A 2 70.71 37.80 -4.35
CA SER A 2 69.79 38.61 -5.18
C SER A 2 69.66 38.25 -6.68
N THR A 3 68.50 38.15 -7.33
CA THR A 3 67.11 38.46 -6.99
C THR A 3 66.20 37.90 -8.09
N SER A 4 65.02 37.45 -7.69
CA SER A 4 63.89 37.05 -8.54
C SER A 4 63.50 38.14 -9.55
N THR A 5 63.07 37.74 -10.75
CA THR A 5 62.10 38.52 -11.53
C THR A 5 60.95 37.61 -11.93
N VAL A 6 59.96 37.61 -11.03
CA VAL A 6 58.59 37.19 -11.26
C VAL A 6 58.02 38.14 -12.33
N THR A 7 57.75 37.63 -13.53
CA THR A 7 56.89 38.33 -14.49
C THR A 7 55.45 38.19 -14.02
N THR A 8 55.06 39.24 -13.30
CA THR A 8 53.74 39.66 -12.88
C THR A 8 52.60 39.21 -13.79
N HIS A 9 51.65 38.53 -13.16
CA HIS A 9 50.26 38.39 -13.54
C HIS A 9 49.70 39.64 -14.23
N ASN A 10 49.32 39.52 -15.50
CA ASN A 10 48.38 40.44 -16.13
C ASN A 10 46.96 39.89 -15.92
N VAL A 11 46.48 39.97 -14.69
CA VAL A 11 45.12 39.58 -14.27
C VAL A 11 44.45 40.83 -13.69
N SER A 12 44.10 41.77 -14.56
CA SER A 12 43.22 42.87 -14.19
C SER A 12 42.63 43.49 -15.46
N ASN A 13 41.73 42.74 -16.12
CA ASN A 13 40.61 43.25 -16.94
C ASN A 13 39.85 42.16 -17.71
N VAL A 14 39.83 40.90 -17.24
CA VAL A 14 38.68 40.03 -17.57
C VAL A 14 37.53 40.57 -16.73
N SER A 15 36.78 41.50 -17.30
CA SER A 15 35.77 42.28 -16.61
C SER A 15 34.83 41.33 -15.90
N GLY A 16 34.52 41.58 -14.61
CA GLY A 16 33.51 40.79 -13.89
C GLY A 16 32.17 40.73 -14.64
N ILE A 17 31.95 41.66 -15.56
CA ILE A 17 30.85 41.70 -16.53
C ILE A 17 30.91 40.54 -17.55
N GLU A 18 32.07 40.15 -18.07
CA GLU A 18 32.21 39.00 -18.99
C GLU A 18 32.00 37.66 -18.27
N VAL A 19 32.45 37.57 -17.02
CA VAL A 19 32.18 36.41 -16.15
C VAL A 19 30.70 36.35 -15.78
N LEU A 20 30.06 37.49 -15.52
CA LEU A 20 28.63 37.56 -15.25
C LEU A 20 27.78 37.28 -16.49
N GLU A 21 28.19 37.75 -17.67
CA GLU A 21 27.50 37.50 -18.94
C GLU A 21 27.60 36.03 -19.33
N SER A 22 28.78 35.42 -19.19
CA SER A 22 28.96 34.00 -19.45
C SER A 22 28.16 33.13 -18.47
N ALA A 23 28.16 33.46 -17.16
CA ALA A 23 27.32 32.78 -16.18
C ALA A 23 25.82 32.96 -16.48
N PHE A 24 25.38 34.17 -16.82
CA PHE A 24 23.98 34.45 -17.17
C PHE A 24 23.56 33.74 -18.45
N ARG A 25 24.45 33.66 -19.45
CA ARG A 25 24.17 32.95 -20.72
C ARG A 25 24.09 31.44 -20.51
N VAL A 26 24.89 30.87 -19.61
CA VAL A 26 24.80 29.46 -19.22
C VAL A 26 23.48 29.19 -18.51
N VAL A 27 23.12 29.99 -17.49
CA VAL A 27 21.84 29.86 -16.78
C VAL A 27 20.65 30.09 -17.71
N ALA A 28 20.71 31.08 -18.61
CA ALA A 28 19.65 31.35 -19.57
C ALA A 28 19.49 30.20 -20.57
N ARG A 29 20.59 29.60 -21.03
CA ARG A 29 20.54 28.43 -21.92
C ARG A 29 19.98 27.20 -21.20
N GLU A 30 20.38 26.96 -19.96
CA GLU A 30 19.78 25.91 -19.12
C GLU A 30 18.27 26.16 -18.90
N LEU A 31 17.85 27.40 -18.64
CA LEU A 31 16.43 27.75 -18.49
C LEU A 31 15.63 27.54 -19.77
N ILE A 32 16.19 27.85 -20.94
CA ILE A 32 15.55 27.61 -22.24
C ILE A 32 15.40 26.10 -22.50
N GLU A 33 16.38 25.30 -22.08
CA GLU A 33 16.34 23.85 -22.22
C GLU A 33 15.38 23.18 -21.21
N LEU A 34 15.26 23.73 -19.99
CA LEU A 34 14.30 23.28 -18.98
C LEU A 34 12.87 23.80 -19.22
N ALA A 35 12.68 24.93 -19.90
CA ALA A 35 11.38 25.54 -20.18
C ALA A 35 10.33 24.57 -20.77
N PRO A 36 10.63 23.80 -21.84
CA PRO A 36 9.66 22.84 -22.37
C PRO A 36 9.33 21.72 -21.36
N LYS A 37 10.30 21.28 -20.56
CA LYS A 37 10.13 20.24 -19.54
C LYS A 37 9.22 20.70 -18.38
N VAL A 38 9.36 21.95 -17.96
CA VAL A 38 8.50 22.57 -16.94
C VAL A 38 7.07 22.73 -17.47
N LEU A 39 6.89 23.19 -18.72
CA LEU A 39 5.56 23.33 -19.33
C LEU A 39 4.80 21.99 -19.38
N ILE A 40 5.48 20.91 -19.78
CA ILE A 40 4.90 19.55 -19.80
C ILE A 40 4.53 19.09 -18.39
N THR A 41 5.37 19.36 -17.39
CA THR A 41 5.10 19.00 -15.99
C THR A 41 3.85 19.72 -15.46
N VAL A 42 3.71 21.01 -15.75
CA VAL A 42 2.53 21.80 -15.36
C VAL A 42 1.26 21.25 -16.04
N LEU A 43 1.34 20.91 -17.32
CA LEU A 43 0.24 20.28 -18.04
C LEU A 43 -0.14 18.93 -17.44
N LEU A 44 0.84 18.11 -17.06
CA LEU A 44 0.61 16.83 -16.38
C LEU A 44 -0.07 17.01 -15.02
N ILE A 45 0.37 17.98 -14.21
CA ILE A 45 -0.27 18.29 -12.93
C ILE A 45 -1.72 18.71 -13.15
N ALA A 46 -2.00 19.56 -14.13
CA ALA A 46 -3.36 19.96 -14.47
C ALA A 46 -4.23 18.75 -14.83
N LEU A 47 -3.71 17.83 -15.66
CA LEU A 47 -4.40 16.60 -16.02
C LEU A 47 -4.68 15.71 -14.79
N MET A 48 -3.70 15.59 -13.88
CA MET A 48 -3.82 14.81 -12.66
C MET A 48 -4.88 15.36 -11.70
N ILE A 49 -5.03 16.69 -11.62
CA ILE A 49 -6.09 17.33 -10.84
C ILE A 49 -7.46 16.97 -11.43
N VAL A 50 -7.61 17.09 -12.76
CA VAL A 50 -8.86 16.70 -13.45
C VAL A 50 -9.19 15.23 -13.18
N LEU A 51 -8.21 14.35 -13.34
CA LEU A 51 -8.36 12.91 -13.06
C LEU A 51 -8.79 12.66 -11.60
N SER A 52 -8.16 13.35 -10.65
CA SER A 52 -8.47 13.22 -9.23
C SER A 52 -9.92 13.62 -8.92
N ILE A 53 -10.40 14.72 -9.50
CA ILE A 53 -11.79 15.18 -9.33
C ILE A 53 -12.77 14.16 -9.91
N VAL A 54 -12.49 13.65 -11.12
CA VAL A 54 -13.36 12.66 -11.79
C VAL A 54 -13.44 11.37 -10.98
N LEU A 55 -12.29 10.80 -10.61
CA LEU A 55 -12.24 9.57 -9.80
C LEU A 55 -12.94 9.74 -8.46
N MET A 56 -12.70 10.84 -7.76
CA MET A 56 -13.33 11.11 -6.47
C MET A 56 -14.86 11.20 -6.58
N ARG A 57 -15.37 11.83 -7.64
CA ARG A 57 -16.80 11.93 -7.89
C ARG A 57 -17.41 10.57 -8.24
N LEU A 58 -16.74 9.77 -9.07
CA LEU A 58 -17.18 8.42 -9.44
C LEU A 58 -17.25 7.50 -8.22
N VAL A 59 -16.17 7.42 -7.45
CA VAL A 59 -16.11 6.56 -6.26
C VAL A 59 -17.13 6.99 -5.22
N ARG A 60 -17.28 8.30 -4.98
CA ARG A 60 -18.33 8.80 -4.07
C ARG A 60 -19.73 8.35 -4.51
N ARG A 61 -20.04 8.43 -5.80
CA ARG A 61 -21.34 8.01 -6.33
C ARG A 61 -21.56 6.50 -6.18
N ILE A 62 -20.52 5.70 -6.42
CA ILE A 62 -20.58 4.24 -6.24
C ILE A 62 -20.81 3.89 -4.77
N LEU A 63 -20.06 4.49 -3.85
CA LEU A 63 -20.21 4.24 -2.40
C LEU A 63 -21.61 4.60 -1.88
N GLN A 64 -22.16 5.72 -2.37
CA GLN A 64 -23.54 6.13 -2.05
C GLN A 64 -24.57 5.16 -2.63
N MET A 65 -24.35 4.66 -3.85
CA MET A 65 -25.25 3.71 -4.49
C MET A 65 -25.27 2.34 -3.79
N LEU A 66 -24.10 1.86 -3.36
CA LEU A 66 -23.98 0.60 -2.61
C LEU A 66 -24.40 0.75 -1.14
N ARG A 67 -24.63 1.97 -0.65
CA ARG A 67 -24.91 2.27 0.76
C ARG A 67 -23.94 1.54 1.69
N VAL A 68 -22.66 1.63 1.38
CA VAL A 68 -21.60 0.85 2.03
C VAL A 68 -21.58 1.08 3.55
N ASP A 69 -21.93 2.28 3.99
CA ASP A 69 -22.04 2.63 5.41
C ASP A 69 -23.18 1.87 6.12
N GLU A 70 -24.28 1.53 5.42
CA GLU A 70 -25.39 0.73 5.98
C GLU A 70 -24.99 -0.73 6.19
N MET A 71 -24.11 -1.27 5.34
CA MET A 71 -23.63 -2.65 5.46
C MET A 71 -22.77 -2.87 6.71
N LEU A 72 -22.14 -1.81 7.23
CA LEU A 72 -21.29 -1.84 8.43
C LEU A 72 -21.91 -1.16 9.66
N LYS A 73 -23.15 -0.65 9.56
CA LYS A 73 -23.91 -0.15 10.73
C LYS A 73 -23.82 -1.03 11.98
N PRO A 74 -24.03 -2.36 11.91
CA PRO A 74 -23.96 -3.21 13.11
C PRO A 74 -22.58 -3.22 13.79
N PHE A 75 -21.51 -2.83 13.08
CA PHE A 75 -20.17 -2.67 13.65
C PHE A 75 -19.91 -1.26 14.16
N ILE A 76 -20.30 -0.25 13.39
CA ILE A 76 -20.04 1.17 13.72
C ILE A 76 -20.78 1.56 15.00
N GLU A 77 -22.04 1.12 15.16
CA GLU A 77 -22.84 1.39 16.36
C GLU A 77 -22.32 0.63 17.59
N LYS A 78 -21.81 -0.60 17.39
CA LYS A 78 -21.28 -1.43 18.49
C LYS A 78 -19.94 -0.96 19.03
N TYR A 79 -19.11 -0.34 18.20
CA TYR A 79 -17.75 0.11 18.55
C TYR A 79 -17.60 1.65 18.62
N GLN A 80 -18.68 2.42 18.43
CA GLN A 80 -18.68 3.90 18.47
C GLN A 80 -17.58 4.55 17.62
N ILE A 81 -17.39 4.07 16.39
CA ILE A 81 -16.32 4.58 15.52
C ILE A 81 -16.75 5.93 14.94
N PRO A 82 -15.97 7.02 15.12
CA PRO A 82 -16.34 8.36 14.65
C PRO A 82 -16.18 8.56 13.13
N PHE A 83 -15.81 7.52 12.38
CA PHE A 83 -15.53 7.56 10.96
C PHE A 83 -16.43 6.59 10.18
N THR A 84 -16.96 7.03 9.03
CA THR A 84 -17.75 6.19 8.10
C THR A 84 -16.82 5.45 7.14
N LEU A 85 -17.20 4.24 6.69
CA LEU A 85 -16.35 3.49 5.74
C LEU A 85 -16.16 4.27 4.45
N SER A 86 -17.21 4.96 3.99
CA SER A 86 -17.13 5.86 2.84
C SER A 86 -16.06 6.94 3.01
N SER A 87 -15.93 7.52 4.21
CA SER A 87 -14.89 8.53 4.49
C SER A 87 -13.49 7.95 4.45
N VAL A 88 -13.29 6.74 4.98
CA VAL A 88 -12.00 6.05 4.96
C VAL A 88 -11.59 5.73 3.52
N VAL A 89 -12.52 5.18 2.71
CA VAL A 89 -12.26 4.87 1.30
C VAL A 89 -11.94 6.14 0.50
N LEU A 90 -12.68 7.23 0.71
CA LEU A 90 -12.41 8.51 0.05
C LEU A 90 -11.08 9.12 0.49
N ALA A 91 -10.71 9.01 1.77
CA ALA A 91 -9.42 9.47 2.27
C ALA A 91 -8.26 8.66 1.68
N LEU A 92 -8.40 7.33 1.60
CA LEU A 92 -7.42 6.45 0.94
C LEU A 92 -7.28 6.79 -0.54
N LEU A 93 -8.41 7.06 -1.22
CA LEU A 93 -8.40 7.46 -2.62
C LEU A 93 -7.67 8.80 -2.81
N ALA A 94 -7.94 9.80 -1.96
CA ALA A 94 -7.25 11.08 -1.99
C ALA A 94 -5.74 10.93 -1.75
N LEU A 95 -5.36 10.12 -0.77
CA LEU A 95 -3.96 9.79 -0.48
C LEU A 95 -3.31 9.11 -1.70
N GLY A 96 -3.95 8.10 -2.29
CA GLY A 96 -3.46 7.39 -3.46
C GLY A 96 -3.28 8.31 -4.68
N LEU A 97 -4.22 9.21 -4.93
CA LEU A 97 -4.13 10.21 -5.99
C LEU A 97 -3.02 11.23 -5.75
N ALA A 98 -2.80 11.64 -4.50
CA ALA A 98 -1.69 12.52 -4.13
C ALA A 98 -0.34 11.84 -4.39
N LEU A 99 -0.19 10.58 -3.97
CA LEU A 99 1.01 9.78 -4.25
C LEU A 99 1.21 9.58 -5.76
N LEU A 100 0.15 9.31 -6.52
CA LEU A 100 0.20 9.17 -7.97
C LEU A 100 0.69 10.46 -8.64
N THR A 101 0.17 11.61 -8.17
CA THR A 101 0.60 12.93 -8.67
C THR A 101 2.08 13.16 -8.39
N LEU A 102 2.52 12.86 -7.16
CA LEU A 102 3.92 12.94 -6.79
C LEU A 102 4.81 12.03 -7.66
N TYR A 103 4.35 10.80 -7.93
CA TYR A 103 5.04 9.85 -8.81
C TYR A 103 5.22 10.43 -10.22
N VAL A 104 4.13 10.91 -10.85
CA VAL A 104 4.16 11.45 -12.22
C VAL A 104 5.04 12.70 -12.31
N VAL A 105 4.96 13.59 -11.31
CA VAL A 105 5.80 14.80 -11.26
C VAL A 105 7.27 14.44 -11.12
N THR A 106 7.60 13.49 -10.23
CA THR A 106 8.99 13.07 -10.02
C THR A 106 9.55 12.37 -11.27
N LEU A 107 8.74 11.56 -11.95
CA LEU A 107 9.10 10.94 -13.23
C LEU A 107 9.40 11.98 -14.32
N SER A 108 8.62 13.06 -14.36
CA SER A 108 8.82 14.12 -15.35
C SER A 108 10.08 14.94 -15.05
N LEU A 109 10.32 15.33 -13.79
CA LEU A 109 11.42 16.20 -13.41
C LEU A 109 12.76 15.46 -13.27
N PHE A 110 12.77 14.28 -12.65
CA PHE A 110 13.97 13.56 -12.26
C PHE A 110 13.97 12.09 -12.71
N PRO A 111 14.16 11.82 -14.02
CA PRO A 111 14.12 10.47 -14.57
C PRO A 111 15.20 9.55 -13.98
N GLN A 112 16.31 10.08 -13.45
CA GLN A 112 17.36 9.29 -12.82
C GLN A 112 16.93 8.50 -11.56
N TYR A 113 15.83 8.88 -10.90
CA TYR A 113 15.36 8.20 -9.68
C TYR A 113 14.28 7.14 -9.94
N ILE A 114 13.94 6.85 -11.20
CA ILE A 114 12.82 5.96 -11.52
C ILE A 114 12.95 4.56 -10.95
N THR A 115 14.16 3.99 -10.91
CA THR A 115 14.37 2.66 -10.32
C THR A 115 14.03 2.64 -8.83
N VAL A 116 14.40 3.69 -8.09
CA VAL A 116 14.11 3.81 -6.65
C VAL A 116 12.61 3.97 -6.44
N ILE A 117 11.96 4.83 -7.23
CA ILE A 117 10.53 5.10 -7.11
C ILE A 117 9.71 3.84 -7.47
N ASN A 118 10.07 3.14 -8.54
CA ASN A 118 9.40 1.88 -8.92
C ASN A 118 9.54 0.81 -7.83
N THR A 119 10.71 0.73 -7.20
CA THR A 119 10.93 -0.18 -6.07
C THR A 119 10.02 0.19 -4.89
N ALA A 120 9.93 1.48 -4.55
CA ALA A 120 9.05 1.96 -3.49
C ALA A 120 7.56 1.68 -3.79
N VAL A 121 7.10 2.00 -5.01
CA VAL A 121 5.73 1.73 -5.46
C VAL A 121 5.41 0.24 -5.45
N ASN A 122 6.35 -0.62 -5.87
CA ASN A 122 6.17 -2.07 -5.82
C ASN A 122 6.02 -2.58 -4.37
N ILE A 123 6.78 -2.05 -3.42
CA ILE A 123 6.64 -2.42 -2.00
C ILE A 123 5.29 -1.96 -1.45
N VAL A 124 4.92 -0.69 -1.68
CA VAL A 124 3.66 -0.11 -1.19
C VAL A 124 2.44 -0.81 -1.80
N SER A 125 2.46 -1.10 -3.10
CA SER A 125 1.36 -1.79 -3.78
C SER A 125 1.17 -3.22 -3.30
N ARG A 126 2.27 -3.98 -3.10
CA ARG A 126 2.20 -5.30 -2.48
C ARG A 126 1.62 -5.22 -1.07
N LEU A 127 2.02 -4.23 -0.28
CA LEU A 127 1.52 -4.03 1.09
C LEU A 127 0.03 -3.73 1.12
N ALA A 128 -0.42 -2.82 0.28
CA ALA A 128 -1.83 -2.51 0.13
C ALA A 128 -2.65 -3.75 -0.27
N SER A 129 -2.16 -4.56 -1.21
CA SER A 129 -2.82 -5.81 -1.64
C SER A 129 -2.95 -6.82 -0.50
N VAL A 130 -1.90 -7.03 0.30
CA VAL A 130 -1.92 -7.96 1.42
C VAL A 130 -2.86 -7.48 2.52
N VAL A 131 -2.79 -6.20 2.89
CA VAL A 131 -3.72 -5.61 3.87
C VAL A 131 -5.16 -5.78 3.41
N PHE A 132 -5.45 -5.51 2.14
CA PHE A 132 -6.78 -5.70 1.55
C PHE A 132 -7.24 -7.17 1.63
N MET A 133 -6.38 -8.11 1.24
CA MET A 133 -6.66 -9.56 1.32
C MET A 133 -6.95 -10.01 2.76
N ILE A 134 -6.16 -9.56 3.74
CA ILE A 134 -6.39 -9.87 5.16
C ILE A 134 -7.77 -9.36 5.58
N LEU A 135 -8.06 -8.07 5.35
CA LEU A 135 -9.36 -7.49 5.67
C LEU A 135 -10.50 -8.26 5.00
N PHE A 136 -10.34 -8.61 3.72
CA PHE A 136 -11.32 -9.37 2.97
C PHE A 136 -11.59 -10.76 3.58
N VAL A 137 -10.55 -11.49 3.97
CA VAL A 137 -10.70 -12.81 4.62
C VAL A 137 -11.42 -12.69 5.95
N PHE A 138 -11.06 -11.71 6.78
CA PHE A 138 -11.71 -11.47 8.08
C PHE A 138 -13.18 -11.08 7.92
N ILE A 139 -13.49 -10.17 6.99
CA ILE A 139 -14.88 -9.78 6.69
C ILE A 139 -15.68 -10.98 6.16
N SER A 140 -15.10 -11.77 5.24
CA SER A 140 -15.77 -12.95 4.69
C SER A 140 -16.14 -13.95 5.78
N ILE A 141 -15.22 -14.22 6.70
CA ILE A 141 -15.47 -15.11 7.84
C ILE A 141 -16.54 -14.56 8.77
N PHE A 142 -16.54 -13.25 9.02
CA PHE A 142 -17.61 -12.62 9.80
C PHE A 142 -18.98 -12.79 9.15
N VAL A 143 -19.09 -12.53 7.85
CA VAL A 143 -20.35 -12.68 7.11
C VAL A 143 -20.85 -14.12 7.19
N VAL A 144 -19.93 -15.08 7.07
CA VAL A 144 -20.25 -16.50 7.22
C VAL A 144 -20.72 -16.82 8.64
N PHE A 145 -20.09 -16.27 9.68
CA PHE A 145 -20.54 -16.44 11.07
C PHE A 145 -21.95 -15.94 11.31
N ASP A 146 -22.25 -14.73 10.84
CA ASP A 146 -23.54 -14.09 11.04
C ASP A 146 -24.66 -14.83 10.30
N ARG A 147 -24.37 -15.31 9.07
CA ARG A 147 -25.34 -16.02 8.24
C ARG A 147 -25.63 -17.46 8.68
N LEU A 148 -24.63 -18.20 9.17
CA LEU A 148 -24.75 -19.66 9.35
C LEU A 148 -25.11 -20.11 10.77
N ARG A 149 -25.53 -19.22 11.69
CA ARG A 149 -25.81 -19.54 13.11
C ARG A 149 -24.75 -20.48 13.71
N ILE A 150 -23.50 -20.14 13.45
CA ILE A 150 -22.36 -21.05 13.70
C ILE A 150 -22.21 -21.33 15.19
N GLU A 151 -22.12 -22.62 15.53
CA GLU A 151 -21.85 -23.11 16.88
C GLU A 151 -20.52 -22.55 17.42
N ARG A 152 -20.43 -22.36 18.75
CA ARG A 152 -19.24 -21.77 19.37
C ARG A 152 -17.94 -22.53 19.03
N GLY A 153 -18.02 -23.85 18.83
CA GLY A 153 -16.87 -24.70 18.45
C GLY A 153 -16.32 -24.40 17.05
N LEU A 154 -17.19 -24.31 16.03
CA LEU A 154 -16.78 -23.93 14.67
C LEU A 154 -16.19 -22.51 14.62
N ARG A 155 -16.63 -21.62 15.53
CA ARG A 155 -16.16 -20.24 15.57
C ARG A 155 -14.65 -20.14 15.83
N GLY A 156 -14.15 -20.88 16.82
CA GLY A 156 -12.73 -20.91 17.14
C GLY A 156 -11.89 -21.44 15.98
N PHE A 157 -12.36 -22.51 15.32
CA PHE A 157 -11.67 -23.10 14.17
C PHE A 157 -11.58 -22.14 12.98
N MET A 158 -12.67 -21.45 12.64
CA MET A 158 -12.68 -20.47 11.56
C MET A 158 -11.76 -19.28 11.85
N PHE A 159 -11.68 -18.80 13.10
CA PHE A 159 -10.71 -17.76 13.49
C PHE A 159 -9.26 -18.24 13.39
N LEU A 160 -8.97 -19.48 13.81
CA LEU A 160 -7.65 -20.09 13.66
C LEU A 160 -7.25 -20.18 12.18
N LEU A 161 -8.18 -20.59 11.33
CA LEU A 161 -7.96 -20.71 9.89
C LEU A 161 -7.78 -19.32 9.24
N ALA A 162 -8.56 -18.31 9.66
CA ALA A 162 -8.36 -16.91 9.27
C ALA A 162 -6.95 -16.43 9.60
N PHE A 163 -6.50 -16.71 10.82
CA PHE A 163 -5.19 -16.31 11.32
C PHE A 163 -4.07 -16.99 10.52
N LEU A 164 -4.18 -18.28 10.24
CA LEU A 164 -3.21 -19.00 9.41
C LEU A 164 -3.16 -18.45 7.98
N ILE A 165 -4.31 -18.15 7.36
CA ILE A 165 -4.37 -17.51 6.04
C ILE A 165 -3.72 -16.12 6.09
N ALA A 166 -4.03 -15.31 7.10
CA ALA A 166 -3.42 -14.00 7.26
C ALA A 166 -1.88 -14.10 7.41
N LEU A 167 -1.40 -15.12 8.14
CA LEU A 167 0.04 -15.36 8.28
C LEU A 167 0.68 -15.77 6.94
N VAL A 168 0.02 -16.61 6.12
CA VAL A 168 0.47 -16.92 4.75
C VAL A 168 0.61 -15.65 3.92
N LEU A 169 -0.39 -14.75 3.96
CA LEU A 169 -0.37 -13.49 3.22
C LEU A 169 0.75 -12.55 3.70
N ILE A 170 1.03 -12.51 4.99
CA ILE A 170 2.15 -11.73 5.56
C ILE A 170 3.50 -12.31 5.09
N VAL A 171 3.67 -13.63 5.11
CA VAL A 171 4.90 -14.27 4.67
C VAL A 171 5.19 -13.99 3.19
N ASP A 172 4.16 -13.95 2.35
CA ASP A 172 4.31 -13.65 0.93
C ASP A 172 4.97 -12.28 0.67
N ILE A 173 4.48 -11.24 1.36
CA ILE A 173 5.00 -9.88 1.17
C ILE A 173 6.40 -9.69 1.75
N THR A 174 6.69 -10.30 2.89
CA THR A 174 7.98 -10.07 3.56
C THR A 174 9.15 -10.42 2.64
N THR A 175 10.17 -9.58 2.64
CA THR A 175 11.43 -9.82 1.90
C THR A 175 12.35 -10.74 2.71
N LEU A 176 11.79 -11.83 3.22
CA LEU A 176 12.57 -12.88 3.88
C LEU A 176 13.41 -13.64 2.85
N SER A 177 14.49 -14.26 3.31
CA SER A 177 15.30 -15.13 2.45
C SER A 177 14.44 -16.29 1.90
N PRO A 178 14.77 -16.81 0.71
CA PRO A 178 14.04 -17.93 0.11
C PRO A 178 13.96 -19.17 1.02
N GLU A 179 14.97 -19.37 1.86
CA GLU A 179 15.06 -20.47 2.84
C GLU A 179 14.02 -20.27 3.95
N LEU A 180 13.93 -19.05 4.50
CA LEU A 180 12.95 -18.72 5.53
C LEU A 180 11.53 -18.82 4.97
N LYS A 181 11.28 -18.33 3.74
CA LYS A 181 9.98 -18.49 3.09
C LYS A 181 9.57 -19.94 2.92
N ARG A 182 10.50 -20.81 2.50
CA ARG A 182 10.24 -22.25 2.36
C ARG A 182 9.93 -22.90 3.71
N SER A 183 10.70 -22.59 4.75
CA SER A 183 10.46 -23.12 6.09
C SER A 183 9.14 -22.66 6.70
N LEU A 184 8.79 -21.37 6.53
CA LEU A 184 7.51 -20.84 6.98
C LEU A 184 6.34 -21.42 6.17
N ALA A 185 6.48 -21.56 4.85
CA ALA A 185 5.46 -22.19 4.02
C ALA A 185 5.20 -23.65 4.43
N TRP A 186 6.26 -24.40 4.73
CA TRP A 186 6.17 -25.75 5.27
C TRP A 186 5.48 -25.78 6.64
N GLY A 187 5.91 -24.92 7.57
CA GLY A 187 5.31 -24.82 8.90
C GLY A 187 3.84 -24.41 8.86
N LEU A 188 3.48 -23.47 7.99
CA LEU A 188 2.11 -23.03 7.76
C LEU A 188 1.24 -24.12 7.15
N SER A 189 1.74 -24.83 6.13
CA SER A 189 1.04 -25.97 5.52
C SER A 189 0.76 -27.05 6.57
N LEU A 190 1.76 -27.39 7.38
CA LEU A 190 1.62 -28.35 8.48
C LEU A 190 0.61 -27.85 9.53
N GLY A 191 0.69 -26.58 9.93
CA GLY A 191 -0.23 -25.97 10.88
C GLY A 191 -1.67 -25.98 10.39
N ILE A 192 -1.91 -25.67 9.11
CA ILE A 192 -3.24 -25.73 8.48
C ILE A 192 -3.73 -27.17 8.44
N GLY A 193 -2.92 -28.11 7.97
CA GLY A 193 -3.28 -29.53 7.88
C GLY A 193 -3.60 -30.15 9.25
N LEU A 194 -2.78 -29.86 10.26
CA LEU A 194 -3.00 -30.35 11.62
C LEU A 194 -4.24 -29.72 12.25
N SER A 195 -4.47 -28.42 12.04
CA SER A 195 -5.69 -27.75 12.51
C SER A 195 -6.94 -28.39 11.92
N ILE A 196 -6.95 -28.65 10.61
CA ILE A 196 -8.05 -29.34 9.92
C ILE A 196 -8.23 -30.76 10.47
N GLY A 197 -7.14 -31.52 10.65
CA GLY A 197 -7.19 -32.89 11.16
C GLY A 197 -7.75 -32.99 12.58
N VAL A 198 -7.24 -32.17 13.51
CA VAL A 198 -7.71 -32.11 14.89
C VAL A 198 -9.17 -31.67 14.95
N PHE A 199 -9.55 -30.65 14.18
CA PHE A 199 -10.93 -30.19 14.12
C PHE A 199 -11.87 -31.26 13.58
N THR A 200 -11.49 -31.94 12.50
CA THR A 200 -12.30 -33.01 11.90
C THR A 200 -12.47 -34.17 12.88
N ALA A 201 -11.41 -34.59 13.56
CA ALA A 201 -11.48 -35.63 14.58
C ALA A 201 -12.40 -35.21 15.74
N TRP A 202 -12.25 -33.99 16.26
CA TRP A 202 -13.11 -33.46 17.31
C TRP A 202 -14.58 -33.38 16.87
N TYR A 203 -14.85 -32.94 15.65
CA TYR A 203 -16.20 -32.82 15.09
C TYR A 203 -16.89 -34.19 15.00
N PHE A 204 -16.25 -35.19 14.38
CA PHE A 204 -16.86 -36.52 14.21
C PHE A 204 -16.92 -37.34 15.51
N PHE A 205 -15.85 -37.35 16.30
CA PHE A 205 -15.77 -38.20 17.49
C PHE A 205 -16.31 -37.53 18.76
N GLY A 206 -16.27 -36.20 18.85
CA GLY A 206 -16.85 -35.46 19.96
C GLY A 206 -18.36 -35.69 20.06
N GLU A 207 -19.07 -35.63 18.93
CA GLU A 207 -20.50 -35.95 18.87
C GLU A 207 -20.79 -37.42 19.24
N ALA A 208 -19.96 -38.37 18.76
CA ALA A 208 -20.15 -39.79 19.05
C ALA A 208 -20.01 -40.13 20.55
N ILE A 209 -19.10 -39.45 21.25
CA ILE A 209 -18.89 -39.63 22.70
C ILE A 209 -20.04 -38.97 23.49
N LEU A 210 -20.45 -37.77 23.12
CA LEU A 210 -21.59 -37.07 23.73
C LEU A 210 -22.90 -37.88 23.60
N ARG A 211 -23.14 -38.50 22.44
CA ARG A 211 -24.34 -39.30 22.18
C ARG A 211 -24.41 -40.60 22.98
N ARG A 212 -23.26 -41.20 23.31
CA ARG A 212 -23.17 -42.37 24.21
C ARG A 212 -23.45 -42.02 25.67
N GLN A 213 -23.10 -40.81 26.12
CA GLN A 213 -23.41 -40.37 27.49
C GLN A 213 -24.88 -40.01 27.68
N SER A 214 -25.59 -39.53 26.65
CA SER A 214 -27.02 -39.20 26.74
C SER A 214 -27.96 -40.38 26.56
N GLY A 215 -27.50 -41.51 26.01
CA GLY A 215 -28.30 -42.73 25.80
C GLY A 215 -28.26 -43.74 26.97
N GLY A 216 -27.66 -43.35 28.11
CA GLY A 216 -27.52 -44.18 29.31
C GLY A 216 -28.50 -43.86 30.44
N ARG A 217 -29.66 -43.26 30.15
CA ARG A 217 -30.77 -43.10 31.09
C ARG A 217 -32.07 -43.55 30.46
#